data_AF-A0A7S3JIH3-F1
#
_entry.id   AF-A0A7S3JIH3-F1
#
_cell.length_a   1.000
_cell.length_b   1.000
_cell.length_c   1.000
_cell.angle_alpha   90.00
_cell.angle_beta   90.00
_cell.angle_gamma   90.00
#
_symmetry.space_group_name_H-M   'P 1'
#
loop_
_entity.id
_entity.type
_entity.pdbx_description
1 polymer ?
#
loop_
_entity_poly.entity_id
_entity_poly.type
_entity_poly.pdbx_seq_one_letter_code
_entity_poly.pdbx_strand_id
1 'polypeptide(L)'
;MSGCTKVASWNAYLCYNEKIAQIMFESLDDDKEDRMFSPINILGQGNNFNNTLNTFMDHCWDGHYTCQKRLSRFPAMLETQKSYEIYFTGTQPGKTRYMLEGADDGDWLIVKIDFSKSILFYVYADGVKVESNRYDGTAKKIPQLTKSKCGENRFEQITYTYEFYLTKGCVVQIEAQDHLIGLVRLQMSLDQFFEEDFVSKLAFALGITTDRIRVVGTQVGSVIVNFYITSSESTSTTRTAQLRSLNDQLASKYANGQLNLGYPILDLVTSIVSSSGSTITTGTGTYTKKEIHVSVYILLALSAVAVVIGFIFGLVKAIKTSRAYKKLANSDPVEYIKGEVNESGPEGTIEFRNEVRS
;
A
#
# COMPACT_ATOMS: atom_id res chain seq x y z
N MET A 1 29.81 -12.68 -11.48
CA MET A 1 29.41 -11.28 -11.19
C MET A 1 30.13 -10.39 -12.19
N SER A 2 29.46 -9.97 -13.26
CA SER A 2 30.02 -9.01 -14.22
C SER A 2 30.19 -7.65 -13.57
N GLY A 3 31.29 -6.94 -13.83
CA GLY A 3 31.50 -5.56 -13.37
C GLY A 3 32.11 -5.39 -11.97
N CYS A 4 32.59 -6.46 -11.34
CA CYS A 4 33.26 -6.40 -10.05
C CYS A 4 34.72 -6.84 -10.15
N THR A 5 35.63 -6.15 -9.47
CA THR A 5 37.06 -6.44 -9.44
C THR A 5 37.45 -7.01 -8.08
N LYS A 6 38.13 -8.16 -8.05
CA LYS A 6 38.66 -8.72 -6.79
C LYS A 6 39.79 -7.82 -6.27
N VAL A 7 39.63 -7.33 -5.04
CA VAL A 7 40.64 -6.55 -4.32
C VAL A 7 41.29 -7.48 -3.30
N ALA A 8 42.47 -8.02 -3.66
CA ALA A 8 43.14 -9.05 -2.88
C ALA A 8 43.48 -8.59 -1.45
N SER A 9 43.88 -7.33 -1.27
CA SER A 9 44.18 -6.73 0.04
C SER A 9 42.98 -6.68 0.99
N TRP A 10 41.76 -6.71 0.47
CA TRP A 10 40.53 -6.70 1.26
C TRP A 10 39.91 -8.10 1.38
N ASN A 11 40.46 -9.07 0.64
CA ASN A 11 39.82 -10.36 0.40
C ASN A 11 38.34 -10.22 -0.04
N ALA A 12 38.03 -9.20 -0.84
CA ALA A 12 36.67 -8.81 -1.22
C ALA A 12 36.59 -8.44 -2.72
N TYR A 13 35.38 -8.27 -3.24
CA TYR A 13 35.13 -7.72 -4.58
C TYR A 13 34.66 -6.27 -4.47
N LEU A 14 35.26 -5.39 -5.26
CA LEU A 14 34.82 -4.01 -5.45
C LEU A 14 33.92 -3.95 -6.69
N CYS A 15 32.68 -3.51 -6.49
CA CYS A 15 31.72 -3.27 -7.57
C CYS A 15 31.36 -1.78 -7.53
N TYR A 16 31.43 -1.10 -8.68
CA TYR A 16 30.95 0.27 -8.78
C TYR A 16 29.48 0.27 -9.19
N ASN A 17 28.67 1.02 -8.45
CA ASN A 17 27.31 1.36 -8.83
C ASN A 17 27.10 2.84 -8.56
N GLU A 18 27.07 3.63 -9.63
CA GLU A 18 26.88 5.08 -9.56
C GLU A 18 25.41 5.46 -9.32
N LYS A 19 24.50 4.49 -9.43
CA LYS A 19 23.05 4.72 -9.34
C LYS A 19 22.52 4.45 -7.94
N ILE A 20 23.21 4.87 -6.88
CA ILE A 20 22.73 4.69 -5.51
C ILE A 20 22.41 6.05 -4.90
N ALA A 21 21.18 6.20 -4.42
CA ALA A 21 20.72 7.40 -3.75
C ALA A 21 20.03 7.05 -2.42
N GLN A 22 19.91 8.05 -1.55
CA GLN A 22 19.22 7.88 -0.27
C GLN A 22 17.77 8.35 -0.41
N ILE A 23 16.82 7.43 -0.25
CA ILE A 23 15.44 7.82 0.04
C ILE A 23 15.32 8.14 1.53
N MET A 24 14.63 9.23 1.84
CA MET A 24 14.22 9.55 3.20
C MET A 24 12.71 9.72 3.21
N PHE A 25 12.05 9.00 4.12
CA PHE A 25 10.62 9.17 4.31
C PHE A 25 10.25 9.24 5.79
N GLU A 26 9.24 10.03 6.11
CA GLU A 26 8.86 10.31 7.50
C GLU A 26 7.38 10.59 7.68
N SER A 27 6.91 10.40 8.92
CA SER A 27 5.59 10.85 9.36
C SER A 27 5.61 12.35 9.66
N LEU A 28 4.58 13.04 9.19
CA LEU A 28 4.27 14.43 9.51
C LEU A 28 3.04 14.55 10.43
N ASP A 29 2.51 13.42 10.92
CA ASP A 29 1.43 13.43 11.90
C ASP A 29 1.90 14.03 13.24
N ASP A 30 0.96 14.53 14.04
CA ASP A 30 1.26 15.16 15.33
C ASP A 30 1.94 14.19 16.32
N ASP A 31 1.65 12.89 16.21
CA ASP A 31 2.19 11.80 17.03
C ASP A 31 3.42 11.12 16.40
N LYS A 32 4.14 11.80 15.49
CA LYS A 32 5.31 11.24 14.77
C LYS A 32 6.44 10.70 15.64
N GLU A 33 6.50 11.06 16.91
CA GLU A 33 7.51 10.55 17.87
C GLU A 33 6.98 9.41 18.75
N ASP A 34 5.65 9.32 18.92
CA ASP A 34 5.01 8.34 19.80
C ASP A 34 4.49 7.13 19.01
N ARG A 35 4.15 7.31 17.73
CA ARG A 35 3.61 6.24 16.88
C ARG A 35 4.69 5.26 16.46
N MET A 36 4.59 4.03 16.95
CA MET A 36 5.44 2.92 16.49
C MET A 36 4.75 2.17 15.35
N PHE A 37 5.24 2.37 14.12
CA PHE A 37 4.79 1.62 12.93
C PHE A 37 5.93 0.95 12.15
N SER A 38 7.13 0.92 12.75
CA SER A 38 8.25 0.09 12.33
C SER A 38 8.11 -1.34 12.86
N PRO A 39 8.80 -2.33 12.26
CA PRO A 39 9.73 -2.21 11.13
C PRO A 39 9.06 -1.89 9.78
N ILE A 40 9.82 -1.31 8.86
CA ILE A 40 9.36 -1.01 7.49
C ILE A 40 10.17 -1.84 6.52
N ASN A 41 9.48 -2.61 5.67
CA ASN A 41 10.14 -3.44 4.68
C ASN A 41 10.12 -2.74 3.32
N ILE A 42 11.27 -2.67 2.66
CA ILE A 42 11.44 -2.15 1.31
C ILE A 42 11.86 -3.31 0.42
N LEU A 43 11.03 -3.64 -0.55
CA LEU A 43 11.29 -4.69 -1.53
C LEU A 43 11.57 -4.08 -2.89
N GLY A 44 12.69 -4.47 -3.50
CA GLY A 44 12.99 -4.12 -4.88
C GLY A 44 12.22 -5.01 -5.85
N GLN A 45 11.95 -4.48 -7.04
CA GLN A 45 11.32 -5.22 -8.12
C GLN A 45 12.01 -6.57 -8.38
N GLY A 46 11.24 -7.66 -8.38
CA GLY A 46 11.77 -9.00 -8.63
C GLY A 46 12.47 -9.64 -7.43
N ASN A 47 12.25 -9.14 -6.21
CA ASN A 47 12.83 -9.67 -4.96
C ASN A 47 14.38 -9.67 -4.93
N ASN A 48 15.00 -8.83 -5.74
CA ASN A 48 16.47 -8.69 -5.80
C ASN A 48 17.05 -7.83 -4.66
N PHE A 49 16.19 -7.09 -3.96
CA PHE A 49 16.54 -6.22 -2.85
C PHE A 49 15.48 -6.38 -1.76
N ASN A 50 15.92 -6.53 -0.52
CA ASN A 50 15.06 -6.55 0.65
C ASN A 50 15.79 -5.84 1.79
N ASN A 51 15.18 -4.78 2.31
CA ASN A 51 15.72 -4.02 3.44
C ASN A 51 14.62 -3.79 4.48
N THR A 52 14.95 -4.02 5.74
CA THR A 52 14.05 -3.78 6.87
C THR A 52 14.60 -2.64 7.71
N LEU A 53 13.87 -1.53 7.76
CA LEU A 53 14.23 -0.33 8.49
C LEU A 53 13.54 -0.27 9.85
N ASN A 54 14.21 0.33 10.82
CA ASN A 54 13.63 0.72 12.09
C ASN A 54 13.61 2.25 12.22
N THR A 55 12.84 2.76 13.18
CA THR A 55 12.82 4.20 13.51
C THR A 55 14.17 4.66 14.07
N PHE A 56 14.36 5.98 14.11
CA PHE A 56 15.53 6.58 14.77
C PHE A 56 15.58 6.25 16.27
N MET A 57 16.74 6.53 16.86
CA MET A 57 16.91 6.48 18.32
C MET A 57 15.89 7.39 19.02
N ASP A 58 15.65 7.10 20.30
CA ASP A 58 14.86 7.96 21.17
C ASP A 58 15.46 9.37 21.23
N HIS A 59 14.60 10.39 21.18
CA HIS A 59 14.97 11.80 21.26
C HIS A 59 15.00 12.33 22.68
N CYS A 60 14.58 11.54 23.67
CA CYS A 60 14.59 11.98 25.05
C CYS A 60 15.14 10.94 26.02
N TRP A 61 15.67 11.46 27.11
CA TRP A 61 16.23 10.70 28.21
C TRP A 61 15.69 11.30 29.50
N ASP A 62 14.89 10.52 30.23
CA ASP A 62 14.31 10.92 31.52
C ASP A 62 14.98 10.13 32.65
N GLY A 63 16.03 10.72 33.23
CA GLY A 63 16.80 10.14 34.31
C GLY A 63 17.56 8.88 33.91
N HIS A 64 16.99 7.70 34.16
CA HIS A 64 17.59 6.40 33.83
C HIS A 64 16.85 5.67 32.69
N TYR A 65 15.77 6.25 32.16
CA TYR A 65 14.93 5.61 31.15
C TYR A 65 14.85 6.43 29.85
N THR A 66 14.76 5.70 28.74
CA THR A 66 14.37 6.23 27.43
C THR A 66 12.88 6.52 27.45
N CYS A 67 12.43 7.73 27.09
CA CYS A 67 11.00 8.07 27.14
C CYS A 67 10.19 7.62 25.93
N GLN A 68 10.78 6.76 25.09
CA GLN A 68 10.19 6.08 23.95
C GLN A 68 9.70 7.00 22.83
N LYS A 69 10.31 8.18 22.71
CA LYS A 69 10.00 9.18 21.68
C LYS A 69 10.92 9.04 20.48
N ARG A 70 10.55 8.18 19.55
CA ARG A 70 11.36 7.87 18.36
C ARG A 70 10.77 8.59 17.16
N LEU A 71 11.54 9.50 16.57
CA LEU A 71 11.12 10.17 15.35
C LEU A 71 10.90 9.15 14.24
N SER A 72 9.68 9.12 13.73
CA SER A 72 9.25 8.26 12.63
C SER A 72 9.80 8.74 11.30
N ARG A 73 11.10 8.61 11.10
CA ARG A 73 11.82 8.90 9.86
C ARG A 73 12.69 7.70 9.52
N PHE A 74 12.82 7.42 8.24
CA PHE A 74 13.38 6.19 7.72
C PHE A 74 14.28 6.49 6.51
N PRO A 75 15.61 6.47 6.70
CA PRO A 75 16.55 6.55 5.60
C PRO A 75 16.82 5.16 5.02
N ALA A 76 16.88 5.05 3.68
CA ALA A 76 17.38 3.86 3.00
C ALA A 76 18.21 4.24 1.78
N MET A 77 19.30 3.52 1.56
CA MET A 77 20.05 3.59 0.30
C MET A 77 19.41 2.64 -0.70
N LEU A 78 18.97 3.18 -1.83
CA LEU A 78 18.29 2.46 -2.90
C LEU A 78 18.98 2.74 -4.23
N GLU A 79 18.86 1.81 -5.15
CA GLU A 79 19.35 1.99 -6.51
C GLU A 79 18.32 2.81 -7.31
N THR A 80 18.76 3.88 -7.96
CA THR A 80 17.92 4.75 -8.77
C THR A 80 17.47 4.04 -10.05
N GLN A 81 16.46 4.61 -10.71
CA GLN A 81 15.82 4.10 -11.91
C GLN A 81 15.08 2.77 -11.72
N LYS A 82 14.62 2.54 -10.49
CA LYS A 82 13.89 1.33 -10.09
C LYS A 82 12.62 1.65 -9.32
N SER A 83 11.78 0.62 -9.22
CA SER A 83 10.56 0.65 -8.42
C SER A 83 10.76 -0.14 -7.13
N TYR A 84 10.27 0.40 -6.02
CA TYR A 84 10.34 -0.21 -4.70
C TYR A 84 8.97 -0.25 -4.05
N GLU A 85 8.68 -1.39 -3.42
CA GLU A 85 7.46 -1.61 -2.64
C GLU A 85 7.78 -1.40 -1.16
N ILE A 86 7.03 -0.52 -0.50
CA ILE A 86 7.19 -0.17 0.91
C ILE A 86 6.01 -0.74 1.69
N TYR A 87 6.34 -1.58 2.67
CA TYR A 87 5.40 -2.25 3.56
C TYR A 87 5.58 -1.77 5.00
N PHE A 88 4.47 -1.35 5.60
CA PHE A 88 4.40 -0.95 6.99
C PHE A 88 3.86 -2.10 7.84
N THR A 89 4.44 -2.37 9.01
CA THR A 89 3.90 -3.38 9.94
C THR A 89 2.83 -2.84 10.86
N GLY A 90 2.84 -1.52 11.14
CA GLY A 90 1.85 -0.84 11.97
C GLY A 90 0.80 -0.08 11.16
N THR A 91 -0.07 0.64 11.87
CA THR A 91 -1.03 1.56 11.25
C THR A 91 -0.28 2.68 10.53
N GLN A 92 -0.53 2.81 9.23
CA GLN A 92 0.13 3.81 8.41
C GLN A 92 -0.18 5.24 8.89
N PRO A 93 0.81 6.15 8.88
CA PRO A 93 0.59 7.59 9.07
C PRO A 93 -0.38 8.21 8.07
N GLY A 94 -1.13 9.20 8.53
CA GLY A 94 -2.07 9.97 7.72
C GLY A 94 -1.35 10.99 6.84
N LYS A 95 -0.22 11.52 7.30
CA LYS A 95 0.65 12.44 6.54
C LYS A 95 2.06 11.92 6.51
N THR A 96 2.62 11.75 5.31
CA THR A 96 4.03 11.41 5.14
C THR A 96 4.70 12.23 4.06
N ARG A 97 6.01 12.35 4.17
CA ARG A 97 6.88 13.01 3.21
C ARG A 97 7.96 12.06 2.74
N TYR A 98 8.30 12.12 1.45
CA TYR A 98 9.32 11.34 0.77
C TYR A 98 10.26 12.28 0.01
N MET A 99 11.56 12.01 0.11
CA MET A 99 12.63 12.80 -0.50
C MET A 99 13.68 11.86 -1.07
N LEU A 100 14.25 12.21 -2.23
CA LEU A 100 15.34 11.47 -2.86
C LEU A 100 16.60 12.34 -2.86
N GLU A 101 17.54 11.96 -2.00
CA GLU A 101 18.78 12.70 -1.73
C GLU A 101 19.99 11.98 -2.31
N GLY A 102 21.00 12.73 -2.74
CA GLY A 102 22.24 12.17 -3.30
C GLY A 102 22.08 11.48 -4.66
N ALA A 103 20.95 11.67 -5.34
CA ALA A 103 20.73 11.21 -6.70
C ALA A 103 21.33 12.17 -7.75
N ASP A 104 21.66 11.63 -8.92
CA ASP A 104 22.10 12.43 -10.08
C ASP A 104 20.92 13.09 -10.80
N ASP A 105 21.20 14.07 -11.66
CA ASP A 105 20.16 14.72 -12.44
C ASP A 105 19.51 13.73 -13.41
N GLY A 106 18.18 13.64 -13.38
CA GLY A 106 17.41 12.68 -14.18
C GLY A 106 17.22 11.32 -13.51
N ASP A 107 17.83 11.07 -12.35
CA ASP A 107 17.55 9.88 -11.56
C ASP A 107 16.20 9.96 -10.85
N TRP A 108 15.58 8.79 -10.73
CA TRP A 108 14.21 8.67 -10.25
C TRP A 108 13.98 7.36 -9.49
N LEU A 109 12.92 7.34 -8.70
CA LEU A 109 12.36 6.15 -8.07
C LEU A 109 10.86 6.11 -8.30
N ILE A 110 10.31 4.91 -8.44
CA ILE A 110 8.88 4.71 -8.23
C ILE A 110 8.70 4.11 -6.86
N VAL A 111 7.93 4.78 -6.03
CA VAL A 111 7.58 4.29 -4.69
C VAL A 111 6.17 3.73 -4.76
N LYS A 112 6.02 2.46 -4.41
CA LYS A 112 4.76 1.75 -4.30
C LYS A 112 4.47 1.47 -2.83
N ILE A 113 3.28 1.81 -2.37
CA ILE A 113 2.84 1.64 -0.99
C ILE A 113 1.52 0.90 -0.96
N ASP A 114 1.47 -0.18 -0.22
CA ASP A 114 0.23 -0.91 0.04
C ASP A 114 -0.38 -0.46 1.37
N PHE A 115 -1.61 0.06 1.31
CA PHE A 115 -2.35 0.47 2.51
C PHE A 115 -3.25 -0.64 3.02
N SER A 116 -3.34 -0.76 4.34
CA SER A 116 -4.18 -1.76 5.00
C SER A 116 -5.69 -1.44 4.90
N LYS A 117 -6.03 -0.20 4.53
CA LYS A 117 -7.39 0.33 4.46
C LYS A 117 -7.57 1.12 3.17
N SER A 118 -8.83 1.22 2.72
CA SER A 118 -9.22 2.04 1.56
C SER A 118 -9.17 3.54 1.86
N ILE A 119 -8.01 4.07 2.22
CA ILE A 119 -7.81 5.50 2.47
C ILE A 119 -7.45 6.18 1.14
N LEU A 120 -8.03 7.36 0.90
CA LEU A 120 -7.59 8.22 -0.19
C LEU A 120 -6.51 9.18 0.27
N PHE A 121 -5.51 9.43 -0.57
CA PHE A 121 -4.46 10.40 -0.30
C PHE A 121 -4.44 11.52 -1.34
N TYR A 122 -4.27 12.75 -0.89
CA TYR A 122 -3.76 13.82 -1.74
C TYR A 122 -2.26 13.66 -1.88
N VAL A 123 -1.75 13.90 -3.09
CA VAL A 123 -0.31 13.94 -3.36
C VAL A 123 0.07 15.38 -3.66
N TYR A 124 1.12 15.85 -3.02
CA TYR A 124 1.71 17.16 -3.23
C TYR A 124 3.17 16.97 -3.65
N ALA A 125 3.60 17.62 -4.72
CA ALA A 125 5.00 17.76 -5.08
C ALA A 125 5.42 19.21 -4.82
N ASP A 126 6.40 19.41 -3.94
CA ASP A 126 6.93 20.73 -3.57
C ASP A 126 5.82 21.71 -3.13
N GLY A 127 4.84 21.19 -2.39
CA GLY A 127 3.68 21.94 -1.87
C GLY A 127 2.54 22.14 -2.88
N VAL A 128 2.71 21.75 -4.14
CA VAL A 128 1.67 21.86 -5.18
C VAL A 128 0.95 20.53 -5.33
N LYS A 129 -0.39 20.56 -5.28
CA LYS A 129 -1.21 19.35 -5.43
C LYS A 129 -1.03 18.74 -6.82
N VAL A 130 -0.70 17.46 -6.87
CA VAL A 130 -0.60 16.67 -8.10
C VAL A 130 -1.78 15.71 -8.17
N GLU A 131 -2.55 15.83 -9.25
CA GLU A 131 -3.71 14.98 -9.48
C GLU A 131 -3.29 13.57 -9.92
N SER A 132 -3.92 12.55 -9.33
CA SER A 132 -3.75 11.16 -9.71
C SER A 132 -4.22 10.90 -11.14
N ASN A 133 -3.55 9.95 -11.80
CA ASN A 133 -4.00 9.38 -13.08
C ASN A 133 -5.47 8.94 -12.98
N ARG A 134 -6.25 9.30 -14.01
CA ARG A 134 -7.66 8.96 -14.12
C ARG A 134 -7.82 7.57 -14.73
N TYR A 135 -8.87 6.86 -14.33
CA TYR A 135 -9.25 5.61 -14.95
C TYR A 135 -9.52 5.83 -16.43
N ASP A 136 -8.84 5.05 -17.27
CA ASP A 136 -9.04 5.05 -18.72
C ASP A 136 -10.13 4.04 -19.07
N GLY A 137 -11.27 4.54 -19.54
CA GLY A 137 -12.41 3.72 -19.93
C GLY A 137 -12.17 2.85 -21.16
N THR A 138 -11.30 3.29 -22.07
CA THR A 138 -10.91 2.52 -23.26
C THR A 138 -9.97 1.39 -22.88
N ALA A 139 -8.92 1.70 -22.10
CA ALA A 139 -7.96 0.70 -21.65
C ALA A 139 -8.46 -0.14 -20.47
N LYS A 140 -9.62 0.22 -19.90
CA LYS A 140 -10.30 -0.42 -18.76
C LYS A 140 -9.39 -0.58 -17.53
N LYS A 141 -8.47 0.38 -17.32
CA LYS A 141 -7.47 0.37 -16.24
C LYS A 141 -7.01 1.78 -15.91
N ILE A 142 -6.37 1.94 -14.76
CA ILE A 142 -5.65 3.18 -14.45
C ILE A 142 -4.30 3.15 -15.20
N PRO A 143 -3.97 4.20 -15.97
CA PRO A 143 -2.69 4.29 -16.68
C PRO A 143 -1.48 4.19 -15.75
N GLN A 144 -0.44 3.54 -16.25
CA GLN A 144 0.88 3.49 -15.60
C GLN A 144 1.48 4.90 -15.52
N LEU A 145 2.43 5.10 -14.60
CA LEU A 145 3.17 6.35 -14.49
C LEU A 145 4.00 6.58 -15.75
N THR A 146 3.81 7.74 -16.38
CA THR A 146 4.57 8.18 -17.56
C THR A 146 5.96 8.68 -17.22
N LYS A 147 6.23 8.96 -15.93
CA LYS A 147 7.51 9.48 -15.39
C LYS A 147 7.83 10.86 -15.94
N SER A 148 6.79 11.68 -16.15
CA SER A 148 6.91 12.98 -16.81
C SER A 148 7.13 14.13 -15.82
N LYS A 149 6.62 14.00 -14.60
CA LYS A 149 6.70 15.05 -13.56
C LYS A 149 6.80 14.43 -12.18
N CYS A 150 7.56 15.06 -11.28
CA CYS A 150 7.60 14.63 -9.89
C CYS A 150 6.20 14.62 -9.26
N GLY A 151 5.94 13.64 -8.40
CA GLY A 151 4.64 13.45 -7.74
C GLY A 151 3.55 12.93 -8.66
N GLU A 152 3.84 12.62 -9.94
CA GLU A 152 2.92 11.87 -10.79
C GLU A 152 2.55 10.57 -10.07
N ASN A 153 1.26 10.35 -9.88
CA ASN A 153 0.78 9.29 -9.01
C ASN A 153 -0.44 8.57 -9.59
N ARG A 154 -0.66 7.36 -9.07
CA ARG A 154 -1.86 6.56 -9.32
C ARG A 154 -2.27 5.83 -8.06
N PHE A 155 -3.57 5.54 -7.96
CA PHE A 155 -4.14 4.74 -6.88
C PHE A 155 -4.93 3.57 -7.45
N GLU A 156 -4.51 2.35 -7.13
CA GLU A 156 -5.24 1.12 -7.48
C GLU A 156 -6.16 0.72 -6.32
N GLN A 157 -7.47 0.95 -6.47
CA GLN A 157 -8.42 0.75 -5.39
C GLN A 157 -8.62 -0.73 -5.02
N ILE A 158 -8.45 -1.66 -5.95
CA ILE A 158 -8.69 -3.09 -5.66
C ILE A 158 -7.64 -3.63 -4.69
N THR A 159 -6.38 -3.18 -4.82
CA THR A 159 -5.26 -3.62 -3.98
C THR A 159 -4.87 -2.60 -2.91
N TYR A 160 -5.53 -1.44 -2.86
CA TYR A 160 -5.18 -0.29 -2.03
C TYR A 160 -3.72 0.14 -2.18
N THR A 161 -3.23 0.06 -3.42
CA THR A 161 -1.84 0.38 -3.76
C THR A 161 -1.75 1.82 -4.27
N TYR A 162 -0.89 2.61 -3.65
CA TYR A 162 -0.45 3.90 -4.17
C TYR A 162 0.90 3.79 -4.83
N GLU A 163 1.03 4.38 -6.01
CA GLU A 163 2.32 4.50 -6.69
C GLU A 163 2.55 5.97 -7.03
N PHE A 164 3.76 6.46 -6.79
CA PHE A 164 4.16 7.79 -7.23
C PHE A 164 5.61 7.83 -7.73
N TYR A 165 5.85 8.79 -8.62
CA TYR A 165 7.15 9.07 -9.21
C TYR A 165 7.90 10.10 -8.37
N LEU A 166 9.11 9.75 -7.94
CA LEU A 166 9.99 10.58 -7.11
C LEU A 166 11.29 10.86 -7.86
N THR A 167 11.73 12.11 -7.86
CA THR A 167 12.96 12.58 -8.53
C THR A 167 13.85 13.32 -7.56
N LYS A 168 15.12 13.49 -7.93
CA LYS A 168 16.07 14.33 -7.20
C LYS A 168 15.49 15.71 -6.88
N GLY A 169 15.71 16.17 -5.65
CA GLY A 169 15.40 17.54 -5.20
C GLY A 169 13.91 17.87 -5.10
N CYS A 170 13.04 16.89 -5.36
CA CYS A 170 11.60 17.03 -5.20
C CYS A 170 11.13 16.37 -3.90
N VAL A 171 10.21 17.06 -3.22
CA VAL A 171 9.58 16.58 -2.00
C VAL A 171 8.15 16.14 -2.32
N VAL A 172 7.89 14.85 -2.21
CA VAL A 172 6.54 14.30 -2.35
C VAL A 172 5.91 14.13 -0.98
N GLN A 173 4.80 14.81 -0.72
CA GLN A 173 3.98 14.65 0.47
C GLN A 173 2.67 13.96 0.13
N ILE A 174 2.28 12.97 0.91
CA ILE A 174 0.94 12.36 0.83
C ILE A 174 0.15 12.65 2.10
N GLU A 175 -1.12 12.98 1.94
CA GLU A 175 -2.02 13.34 3.05
C GLU A 175 -3.37 12.65 2.89
N ALA A 176 -3.75 11.87 3.90
CA ALA A 176 -5.00 11.15 3.97
C ALA A 176 -6.19 12.10 3.97
N GLN A 177 -7.22 11.76 3.20
CA GLN A 177 -8.42 12.57 3.05
C GLN A 177 -9.69 11.76 3.32
N ASP A 178 -10.70 12.46 3.85
CA ASP A 178 -12.05 11.96 3.98
C ASP A 178 -12.70 11.87 2.60
N HIS A 179 -13.39 10.76 2.32
CA HIS A 179 -14.07 10.56 1.04
C HIS A 179 -15.28 9.65 1.17
N LEU A 180 -16.20 9.77 0.22
CA LEU A 180 -17.34 8.88 0.07
C LEU A 180 -17.00 7.84 -1.00
N ILE A 181 -17.06 6.56 -0.68
CA ILE A 181 -16.98 5.47 -1.67
C ILE A 181 -18.39 5.01 -2.01
N GLY A 182 -18.66 4.80 -3.29
CA GLY A 182 -19.90 4.21 -3.77
C GLY A 182 -19.64 3.06 -4.75
N LEU A 183 -20.51 2.06 -4.70
CA LEU A 183 -20.62 0.99 -5.66
C LEU A 183 -22.04 1.04 -6.23
N VAL A 184 -22.15 1.23 -7.55
CA VAL A 184 -23.45 1.23 -8.25
C VAL A 184 -23.47 0.13 -9.30
N ARG A 185 -24.55 -0.64 -9.33
CA ARG A 185 -24.78 -1.68 -10.33
C ARG A 185 -25.82 -1.19 -11.34
N LEU A 186 -25.43 -1.13 -12.60
CA LEU A 186 -26.24 -0.60 -13.70
C LEU A 186 -26.61 -1.72 -14.68
N GLN A 187 -27.86 -1.72 -15.14
CA GLN A 187 -28.36 -2.69 -16.13
C GLN A 187 -27.96 -2.28 -17.56
N MET A 188 -26.65 -2.25 -17.84
CA MET A 188 -26.10 -1.93 -19.17
C MET A 188 -24.86 -2.78 -19.49
N SER A 189 -24.34 -2.67 -20.72
CA SER A 189 -23.05 -3.24 -21.11
C SER A 189 -21.89 -2.32 -20.73
N LEU A 190 -20.67 -2.87 -20.68
CA LEU A 190 -19.49 -2.09 -20.33
C LEU A 190 -19.13 -1.03 -21.38
N ASP A 191 -19.36 -1.34 -22.65
CA ASP A 191 -19.03 -0.40 -23.73
C ASP A 191 -20.04 0.77 -23.73
N GLN A 192 -21.32 0.48 -23.47
CA GLN A 192 -22.36 1.51 -23.25
C GLN A 192 -22.03 2.43 -22.07
N PHE A 193 -21.45 1.89 -20.99
CA PHE A 193 -21.05 2.70 -19.84
C PHE A 193 -20.00 3.74 -20.18
N PHE A 194 -19.05 3.42 -21.07
CA PHE A 194 -17.97 4.35 -21.45
C PHE A 194 -18.35 5.29 -22.60
N GLU A 195 -19.39 4.95 -23.37
CA GLU A 195 -20.03 5.90 -24.30
C GLU A 195 -20.83 6.98 -23.54
N GLU A 196 -21.26 6.69 -22.33
CA GLU A 196 -22.09 7.56 -21.51
C GLU A 196 -21.28 8.38 -20.51
N ASP A 197 -21.67 9.64 -20.29
CA ASP A 197 -21.01 10.52 -19.33
C ASP A 197 -21.55 10.29 -17.90
N PHE A 198 -21.24 9.13 -17.33
CA PHE A 198 -21.62 8.76 -15.97
C PHE A 198 -21.19 9.82 -14.94
N VAL A 199 -19.96 10.34 -15.07
CA VAL A 199 -19.39 11.30 -14.12
C VAL A 199 -20.18 12.60 -14.12
N SER A 200 -20.51 13.15 -15.29
CA SER A 200 -21.31 14.36 -15.38
C SER A 200 -22.74 14.16 -14.92
N LYS A 201 -23.36 13.00 -15.19
CA LYS A 201 -24.72 12.70 -14.70
C LYS A 201 -24.76 12.60 -13.18
N LEU A 202 -23.79 11.93 -12.57
CA LEU A 202 -23.68 11.85 -11.11
C LEU A 202 -23.40 13.22 -10.49
N ALA A 203 -22.52 14.01 -11.12
CA ALA A 203 -22.21 15.38 -10.71
C ALA A 203 -23.46 16.27 -10.74
N PHE A 204 -24.23 16.23 -11.84
CA PHE A 204 -25.48 16.95 -12.00
C PHE A 204 -26.53 16.52 -10.97
N ALA A 205 -26.68 15.22 -10.75
CA ALA A 205 -27.65 14.69 -9.79
C ALA A 205 -27.38 15.20 -8.36
N LEU A 206 -26.10 15.33 -7.98
CA LEU A 206 -25.65 15.77 -6.65
C LEU A 206 -25.39 17.28 -6.55
N GLY A 207 -25.45 18.03 -7.66
CA GLY A 207 -25.11 19.45 -7.67
C GLY A 207 -23.65 19.73 -7.32
N ILE A 208 -22.73 18.84 -7.71
CA ILE A 208 -21.28 18.98 -7.48
C ILE A 208 -20.52 19.06 -8.80
N THR A 209 -19.24 19.40 -8.72
CA THR A 209 -18.34 19.47 -9.88
C THR A 209 -17.74 18.10 -10.20
N THR A 210 -17.42 17.86 -11.48
CA THR A 210 -16.94 16.56 -11.98
C THR A 210 -15.52 16.20 -11.55
N ASP A 211 -14.72 17.16 -11.09
CA ASP A 211 -13.37 16.93 -10.55
C ASP A 211 -13.37 16.15 -9.23
N ARG A 212 -14.48 16.25 -8.49
CA ARG A 212 -14.69 15.59 -7.18
C ARG A 212 -15.05 14.11 -7.29
N ILE A 213 -15.51 13.66 -8.46
CA ILE A 213 -15.95 12.29 -8.71
C ILE A 213 -14.87 11.56 -9.51
N ARG A 214 -14.50 10.36 -9.07
CA ARG A 214 -13.57 9.50 -9.82
C ARG A 214 -14.09 8.08 -9.87
N VAL A 215 -14.16 7.54 -11.09
CA VAL A 215 -14.38 6.11 -11.35
C VAL A 215 -13.05 5.39 -11.14
N VAL A 216 -13.07 4.30 -10.42
CA VAL A 216 -11.85 3.53 -10.07
C VAL A 216 -11.84 2.11 -10.65
N GLY A 217 -12.99 1.63 -11.12
CA GLY A 217 -13.08 0.31 -11.73
C GLY A 217 -14.49 -0.04 -12.15
N THR A 218 -14.57 -0.95 -13.12
CA THR A 218 -15.82 -1.46 -13.70
C THR A 218 -15.78 -2.97 -13.85
N GLN A 219 -16.88 -3.68 -13.61
CA GLN A 219 -16.98 -5.15 -13.79
C GLN A 219 -18.09 -5.55 -14.77
N VAL A 220 -17.95 -6.72 -15.42
CA VAL A 220 -18.89 -7.24 -16.44
C VAL A 220 -19.94 -8.17 -15.80
N GLY A 221 -21.18 -8.14 -16.29
CA GLY A 221 -22.30 -8.97 -15.80
C GLY A 221 -23.49 -8.18 -15.25
N SER A 222 -23.81 -7.03 -15.86
CA SER A 222 -24.27 -5.76 -15.25
C SER A 222 -23.06 -4.93 -14.81
N VAL A 223 -22.93 -3.70 -15.32
CA VAL A 223 -21.79 -2.84 -15.00
C VAL A 223 -21.84 -2.48 -13.52
N ILE A 224 -20.84 -2.96 -12.76
CA ILE A 224 -20.60 -2.51 -11.40
C ILE A 224 -19.56 -1.40 -11.47
N VAL A 225 -19.92 -0.19 -11.08
CA VAL A 225 -19.03 0.99 -11.05
C VAL A 225 -18.62 1.24 -9.63
N ASN A 226 -17.32 1.17 -9.37
CA ASN A 226 -16.72 1.64 -8.14
C ASN A 226 -16.30 3.10 -8.33
N PHE A 227 -16.73 3.98 -7.43
CA PHE A 227 -16.40 5.40 -7.49
C PHE A 227 -16.12 5.98 -6.10
N TYR A 228 -15.43 7.12 -6.08
CA TYR A 228 -15.32 7.94 -4.89
C TYR A 228 -15.67 9.41 -5.14
N ILE A 229 -16.14 10.09 -4.08
CA ILE A 229 -16.41 11.52 -4.05
C ILE A 229 -15.56 12.16 -2.94
N THR A 230 -14.76 13.16 -3.30
CA THR A 230 -13.94 13.93 -2.35
C THR A 230 -14.68 15.17 -1.85
N SER A 231 -14.28 15.70 -0.71
CA SER A 231 -14.81 16.96 -0.18
C SER A 231 -14.10 18.18 -0.78
N SER A 232 -14.82 19.30 -0.92
CA SER A 232 -14.24 20.60 -1.26
C SER A 232 -13.89 21.45 -0.03
N GLU A 233 -14.16 20.95 1.18
CA GLU A 233 -14.04 21.70 2.42
C GLU A 233 -12.63 21.64 3.02
N SER A 234 -12.24 22.69 3.74
CA SER A 234 -10.89 22.82 4.31
C SER A 234 -10.71 22.09 5.65
N THR A 235 -11.73 22.01 6.50
CA THR A 235 -11.62 21.43 7.86
C THR A 235 -12.24 20.03 7.96
N SER A 236 -11.70 19.16 8.83
CA SER A 236 -12.18 17.77 8.95
C SER A 236 -13.67 17.67 9.35
N THR A 237 -14.14 18.55 10.24
CA THR A 237 -15.54 18.58 10.67
C THR A 237 -16.47 18.99 9.52
N THR A 238 -16.13 20.04 8.78
CA THR A 238 -16.95 20.49 7.64
C THR A 238 -16.88 19.51 6.47
N ARG A 239 -15.73 18.88 6.21
CA ARG A 239 -15.57 17.79 5.23
C ARG A 239 -16.52 16.63 5.53
N THR A 240 -16.51 16.15 6.76
CA THR A 240 -17.36 15.03 7.17
C THR A 240 -18.84 15.39 7.04
N ALA A 241 -19.25 16.60 7.45
CA ALA A 241 -20.63 17.05 7.31
C ALA A 241 -21.06 17.15 5.85
N GLN A 242 -20.21 17.68 4.97
CA GLN A 242 -20.48 17.77 3.53
C GLN A 242 -20.62 16.37 2.90
N LEU A 243 -19.72 15.44 3.23
CA LEU A 243 -19.78 14.07 2.72
C LEU A 243 -21.03 13.33 3.22
N ARG A 244 -21.47 13.58 4.47
CA ARG A 244 -22.75 13.07 4.99
C ARG A 244 -23.94 13.63 4.21
N SER A 245 -23.99 14.94 4.01
CA SER A 245 -25.05 15.56 3.22
C SER A 245 -25.12 15.00 1.80
N LEU A 246 -23.97 14.77 1.15
CA LEU A 246 -23.93 14.16 -0.19
C LEU A 246 -24.40 12.71 -0.17
N ASN A 247 -23.99 11.94 0.84
CA ASN A 247 -24.44 10.57 1.04
C ASN A 247 -25.98 10.50 1.22
N ASP A 248 -26.54 11.37 2.06
CA ASP A 248 -27.99 11.44 2.32
C ASP A 248 -28.78 11.91 1.08
N GLN A 249 -28.20 12.81 0.27
CA GLN A 249 -28.80 13.20 -1.01
C GLN A 249 -28.81 12.06 -2.03
N LEU A 250 -27.69 11.35 -2.16
CA LEU A 250 -27.56 10.21 -3.06
C LEU A 250 -28.54 9.10 -2.67
N ALA A 251 -28.60 8.81 -1.37
CA ALA A 251 -29.55 7.93 -0.71
C ALA A 251 -31.01 8.26 -1.04
N SER A 252 -31.41 9.51 -0.82
CA SER A 252 -32.77 10.00 -1.03
C SER A 252 -33.15 9.97 -2.52
N LYS A 253 -32.26 10.41 -3.42
CA LYS A 253 -32.51 10.39 -4.86
C LYS A 253 -32.67 8.97 -5.39
N TYR A 254 -31.88 8.02 -4.89
CA TYR A 254 -32.04 6.61 -5.25
C TYR A 254 -33.38 6.06 -4.75
N ALA A 255 -33.72 6.27 -3.48
CA ALA A 255 -34.96 5.78 -2.88
C ALA A 255 -36.22 6.35 -3.57
N ASN A 256 -36.18 7.59 -4.03
CA ASN A 256 -37.28 8.26 -4.72
C ASN A 256 -37.30 8.01 -6.24
N GLY A 257 -36.38 7.19 -6.78
CA GLY A 257 -36.27 6.96 -8.23
C GLY A 257 -35.85 8.20 -9.04
N GLN A 258 -35.32 9.23 -8.37
CA GLN A 258 -34.88 10.49 -8.98
C GLN A 258 -33.39 10.46 -9.40
N LEU A 259 -32.67 9.39 -9.05
CA LEU A 259 -31.29 9.19 -9.47
C LEU A 259 -31.25 8.60 -10.89
N ASN A 260 -31.10 9.46 -11.89
CA ASN A 260 -30.97 9.05 -13.29
C ASN A 260 -29.50 9.03 -13.71
N LEU A 261 -28.94 7.82 -13.88
CA LEU A 261 -27.59 7.60 -14.37
C LEU A 261 -27.57 7.10 -15.84
N GLY A 262 -28.65 7.34 -16.58
CA GLY A 262 -28.87 6.90 -17.96
C GLY A 262 -29.54 5.53 -18.08
N TYR A 263 -29.46 4.69 -17.04
CA TYR A 263 -29.98 3.32 -17.05
C TYR A 263 -30.57 2.94 -15.69
N PRO A 264 -31.38 1.87 -15.63
CA PRO A 264 -31.88 1.33 -14.39
C PRO A 264 -30.74 0.95 -13.43
N ILE A 265 -30.83 1.48 -12.21
CA ILE A 265 -29.92 1.14 -11.11
C ILE A 265 -30.46 -0.12 -10.44
N LEU A 266 -29.67 -1.19 -10.46
CA LEU A 266 -30.01 -2.47 -9.83
C LEU A 266 -29.70 -2.46 -8.33
N ASP A 267 -28.59 -1.82 -7.95
CA ASP A 267 -28.13 -1.73 -6.57
C ASP A 267 -27.21 -0.52 -6.38
N LEU A 268 -27.19 0.04 -5.17
CA LEU A 268 -26.35 1.17 -4.78
C LEU A 268 -25.93 1.01 -3.31
N VAL A 269 -24.62 0.90 -3.08
CA VAL A 269 -24.02 0.82 -1.75
C VAL A 269 -23.01 1.95 -1.58
N THR A 270 -23.07 2.66 -0.46
CA THR A 270 -22.22 3.83 -0.20
C THR A 270 -21.69 3.81 1.22
N SER A 271 -20.51 4.39 1.43
CA SER A 271 -19.87 4.47 2.75
C SER A 271 -18.90 5.63 2.80
N ILE A 272 -18.92 6.38 3.91
CA ILE A 272 -17.95 7.45 4.16
C ILE A 272 -16.75 6.84 4.85
N VAL A 273 -15.57 7.05 4.29
CA VAL A 273 -14.30 6.63 4.87
C VAL A 273 -13.55 7.88 5.33
N SER A 274 -13.24 7.93 6.62
CA SER A 274 -12.42 9.00 7.20
C SER A 274 -10.95 8.85 6.81
N SER A 275 -10.18 9.92 6.98
CA SER A 275 -8.71 9.93 6.81
C SER A 275 -7.99 8.91 7.71
N SER A 276 -8.61 8.50 8.83
CA SER A 276 -8.12 7.41 9.70
C SER A 276 -8.37 5.99 9.14
N GLY A 277 -9.06 5.91 8.01
CA GLY A 277 -9.58 4.68 7.40
C GLY A 277 -10.74 4.05 8.15
N SER A 278 -11.34 4.76 9.11
CA SER A 278 -12.55 4.30 9.80
C SER A 278 -13.78 4.63 8.95
N THR A 279 -14.65 3.65 8.75
CA THR A 279 -15.95 3.87 8.11
C THR A 279 -16.89 4.58 9.06
N ILE A 280 -17.43 5.72 8.63
CA ILE A 280 -18.43 6.47 9.38
C ILE A 280 -19.81 5.95 8.98
N THR A 281 -20.45 5.21 9.88
CA THR A 281 -21.83 4.75 9.68
C THR A 281 -22.76 5.97 9.69
N THR A 282 -23.41 6.24 8.56
CA THR A 282 -24.46 7.27 8.48
C THR A 282 -25.74 6.71 9.09
N GLY A 283 -26.21 7.33 10.17
CA GLY A 283 -27.47 7.02 10.81
C GLY A 283 -28.64 7.63 10.05
N THR A 284 -28.99 7.06 8.89
CA THR A 284 -30.29 7.25 8.24
C THR A 284 -30.46 6.19 7.17
N GLY A 285 -31.28 5.18 7.48
CA GLY A 285 -31.67 4.15 6.52
C GLY A 285 -30.84 2.88 6.63
N THR A 286 -31.37 1.93 7.42
CA THR A 286 -31.21 0.51 7.15
C THR A 286 -31.61 0.27 5.69
N TYR A 287 -30.67 0.27 4.77
CA TYR A 287 -30.90 -0.30 3.45
C TYR A 287 -31.16 -1.77 3.70
N THR A 288 -32.43 -2.16 3.56
CA THR A 288 -32.88 -3.52 3.73
C THR A 288 -31.96 -4.40 2.90
N LYS A 289 -31.24 -5.28 3.60
CA LYS A 289 -30.41 -6.36 3.08
C LYS A 289 -31.30 -7.28 2.23
N LYS A 290 -31.67 -6.84 1.03
CA LYS A 290 -32.22 -7.72 -0.01
C LYS A 290 -31.06 -8.60 -0.44
N GLU A 291 -31.28 -9.90 -0.56
CA GLU A 291 -30.21 -10.89 -0.74
C GLU A 291 -29.31 -10.54 -1.94
N ILE A 292 -28.19 -9.89 -1.64
CA ILE A 292 -27.08 -9.68 -2.55
C ILE A 292 -26.20 -10.92 -2.44
N HIS A 293 -25.91 -11.54 -3.58
CA HIS A 293 -25.02 -12.70 -3.68
C HIS A 293 -23.72 -12.48 -2.89
N VAL A 294 -23.34 -13.50 -2.12
CA VAL A 294 -22.19 -13.57 -1.19
C VAL A 294 -20.87 -13.05 -1.81
N SER A 295 -20.73 -13.08 -3.14
CA SER A 295 -19.58 -12.52 -3.86
C SER A 295 -19.37 -11.01 -3.71
N VAL A 296 -20.43 -10.21 -3.56
CA VAL A 296 -20.32 -8.74 -3.37
C VAL A 296 -20.00 -8.39 -1.90
N TYR A 297 -20.53 -9.18 -0.96
CA TYR A 297 -20.15 -9.08 0.45
C TYR A 297 -18.68 -9.45 0.67
N ILE A 298 -18.11 -10.40 -0.09
CA ILE A 298 -16.68 -10.71 0.01
C ILE A 298 -15.83 -9.52 -0.44
N LEU A 299 -16.23 -8.77 -1.47
CA LEU A 299 -15.51 -7.57 -1.93
C LEU A 299 -15.54 -6.42 -0.91
N LEU A 300 -16.67 -6.22 -0.21
CA LEU A 300 -16.78 -5.23 0.87
C LEU A 300 -16.16 -5.71 2.19
N ALA A 301 -16.25 -7.01 2.51
CA ALA A 301 -15.76 -7.60 3.76
C ALA A 301 -14.28 -8.02 3.71
N LEU A 302 -13.65 -8.06 2.54
CA LEU A 302 -12.19 -8.17 2.43
C LEU A 302 -11.46 -6.96 3.05
N SER A 303 -12.17 -5.86 3.33
CA SER A 303 -11.69 -4.75 4.16
C SER A 303 -11.55 -5.07 5.66
N ALA A 304 -12.15 -6.19 6.14
CA ALA A 304 -12.11 -6.59 7.55
C ALA A 304 -11.50 -7.99 7.80
N VAL A 305 -11.29 -8.82 6.76
CA VAL A 305 -10.89 -10.24 6.91
C VAL A 305 -9.43 -10.52 6.49
N ALA A 306 -8.70 -9.54 5.94
CA ALA A 306 -7.28 -9.70 5.59
C ALA A 306 -6.40 -10.05 6.81
N VAL A 307 -6.80 -9.65 8.03
CA VAL A 307 -6.11 -10.02 9.27
C VAL A 307 -6.38 -11.48 9.65
N VAL A 308 -7.60 -11.99 9.46
CA VAL A 308 -7.98 -13.35 9.92
C VAL A 308 -7.42 -14.44 9.02
N ILE A 309 -7.40 -14.25 7.69
CA ILE A 309 -6.81 -15.23 6.78
C ILE A 309 -5.29 -15.25 6.93
N GLY A 310 -4.63 -14.09 7.08
CA GLY A 310 -3.20 -14.00 7.37
C GLY A 310 -2.80 -14.63 8.72
N PHE A 311 -3.62 -14.42 9.76
CA PHE A 311 -3.39 -15.02 11.09
C PHE A 311 -3.60 -16.53 11.07
N ILE A 312 -4.61 -17.05 10.38
CA ILE A 312 -4.86 -18.50 10.22
C ILE A 312 -3.75 -19.14 9.38
N PHE A 313 -3.30 -18.52 8.28
CA PHE A 313 -2.19 -19.05 7.48
C PHE A 313 -0.87 -19.01 8.26
N GLY A 314 -0.63 -17.95 9.03
CA GLY A 314 0.52 -17.80 9.92
C GLY A 314 0.54 -18.84 11.04
N LEU A 315 -0.60 -19.07 11.71
CA LEU A 315 -0.78 -20.10 12.73
C LEU A 315 -0.60 -21.50 12.15
N VAL A 316 -1.21 -21.80 10.99
CA VAL A 316 -1.08 -23.12 10.35
C VAL A 316 0.36 -23.37 9.90
N LYS A 317 1.05 -22.35 9.38
CA LYS A 317 2.47 -22.44 9.01
C LYS A 317 3.31 -22.67 10.27
N ALA A 318 3.15 -21.86 11.32
CA ALA A 318 3.88 -21.99 12.59
C ALA A 318 3.62 -23.33 13.30
N ILE A 319 2.38 -23.84 13.27
CA ILE A 319 2.03 -25.16 13.81
C ILE A 319 2.69 -26.26 12.99
N LYS A 320 2.72 -26.18 11.66
CA LYS A 320 3.43 -27.14 10.80
C LYS A 320 4.95 -27.09 11.03
N THR A 321 5.57 -25.91 11.14
CA THR A 321 7.00 -25.80 11.47
C THR A 321 7.27 -26.34 12.88
N SER A 322 6.45 -26.03 13.89
CA SER A 322 6.64 -26.57 15.25
C SER A 322 6.49 -28.09 15.33
N ARG A 323 5.59 -28.69 14.51
CA ARG A 323 5.44 -30.14 14.39
C ARG A 323 6.61 -30.77 13.62
N ALA A 324 7.18 -30.08 12.64
CA ALA A 324 8.41 -30.50 11.96
C ALA A 324 9.61 -30.45 12.92
N TYR A 325 9.73 -29.38 13.73
CA TYR A 325 10.75 -29.25 14.78
C TYR A 325 10.57 -30.28 15.90
N LYS A 326 9.33 -30.57 16.33
CA LYS A 326 9.05 -31.64 17.30
C LYS A 326 9.30 -33.05 16.73
N LYS A 327 9.11 -33.26 15.43
CA LYS A 327 9.49 -34.53 14.76
C LYS A 327 11.00 -34.70 14.64
N LEU A 328 11.75 -33.60 14.43
CA LEU A 328 13.22 -33.59 14.47
C LEU A 328 13.78 -33.71 15.90
N ALA A 329 13.03 -33.28 16.92
CA ALA A 329 13.41 -33.44 18.32
C ALA A 329 13.08 -34.84 18.88
N ASN A 330 12.22 -35.62 18.20
CA ASN A 330 11.83 -36.99 18.55
C ASN A 330 12.45 -38.06 17.64
N SER A 331 13.28 -37.68 16.67
CA SER A 331 14.19 -38.63 16.03
C SER A 331 15.36 -38.87 16.97
N ASP A 332 15.71 -40.15 17.16
CA ASP A 332 16.76 -40.61 18.07
C ASP A 332 18.04 -39.76 17.95
N PRO A 333 18.73 -39.48 19.06
CA PRO A 333 19.96 -38.71 19.02
C PRO A 333 20.95 -39.41 18.09
N VAL A 334 21.39 -38.69 17.05
CA VAL A 334 22.53 -39.10 16.25
C VAL A 334 23.70 -39.29 17.22
N GLU A 335 24.21 -40.52 17.25
CA GLU A 335 25.39 -40.91 18.02
C GLU A 335 26.53 -39.96 17.66
N TYR A 336 26.94 -39.13 18.62
CA TYR A 336 28.15 -38.32 18.50
C TYR A 336 29.32 -39.30 18.40
N ILE A 337 29.86 -39.49 17.19
CA ILE A 337 31.19 -40.05 17.03
C ILE A 337 32.14 -39.06 17.72
N LYS A 338 32.64 -39.42 18.90
CA LYS A 338 33.81 -38.79 19.50
C LYS A 338 35.01 -39.09 18.59
N GLY A 339 35.29 -38.19 17.66
CA GLY A 339 36.60 -38.12 17.02
C GLY A 339 37.56 -37.43 17.99
N GLU A 340 38.47 -38.19 18.59
CA GLU A 340 39.65 -37.61 19.24
C GLU A 340 40.51 -36.92 18.18
N VAL A 341 40.82 -35.64 18.41
CA VAL A 341 41.78 -34.88 17.63
C VAL A 341 43.16 -35.18 18.21
N ASN A 342 43.98 -35.92 17.47
CA ASN A 342 45.42 -35.94 17.72
C ASN A 342 46.07 -34.86 16.86
N GLU A 343 46.52 -33.78 17.50
CA GLU A 343 47.41 -32.80 16.91
C GLU A 343 48.80 -33.41 16.72
N SER A 344 49.14 -33.80 15.49
CA SER A 344 50.54 -33.85 15.06
C SER A 344 50.65 -33.84 13.53
N GLY A 345 51.35 -32.84 12.99
CA GLY A 345 52.08 -32.95 11.73
C GLY A 345 51.51 -32.19 10.52
N PRO A 346 52.37 -31.62 9.65
CA PRO A 346 52.01 -30.58 8.70
C PRO A 346 51.59 -31.13 7.32
N GLU A 347 50.96 -30.25 6.54
CA GLU A 347 50.66 -30.36 5.11
C GLU A 347 49.46 -31.22 4.68
N GLY A 348 48.47 -30.52 4.10
CA GLY A 348 47.73 -30.88 2.89
C GLY A 348 47.29 -32.32 2.68
N THR A 349 45.97 -32.55 2.77
CA THR A 349 45.06 -33.06 1.71
C THR A 349 43.85 -33.71 2.39
N ILE A 350 42.62 -33.28 2.06
CA ILE A 350 41.39 -33.92 2.53
C ILE A 350 40.78 -34.68 1.33
N GLU A 351 40.88 -36.01 1.32
CA GLU A 351 40.09 -36.87 0.44
C GLU A 351 38.80 -37.29 1.15
N PHE A 352 37.65 -37.07 0.50
CA PHE A 352 36.36 -37.62 0.92
C PHE A 352 36.07 -38.89 0.13
N ARG A 353 36.09 -40.06 0.79
CA ARG A 353 35.62 -41.32 0.22
C ARG A 353 34.16 -41.55 0.64
N ASN A 354 33.24 -41.45 -0.31
CA ASN A 354 31.84 -41.85 -0.11
C ASN A 354 31.73 -43.38 -0.30
N GLU A 355 31.49 -44.12 0.78
CA GLU A 355 30.89 -45.45 0.67
C GLU A 355 29.38 -45.34 0.91
N VAL A 356 28.61 -45.64 -0.13
CA VAL A 356 27.18 -45.94 -0.03
C VAL A 356 27.06 -47.43 0.30
N ARG A 357 26.41 -47.77 1.42
CA ARG A 357 25.88 -49.12 1.64
C ARG A 357 24.37 -49.11 1.60
N SER A 358 23.87 -50.15 0.94
CA SER A 358 22.50 -50.47 0.50
C SER A 358 21.41 -50.33 1.56
#